data_AF-A0AAV0VRV2-F1
#
_entry.id   AF-A0AAV0VRV2-F1
#
_cell.length_a   1.000
_cell.length_b   1.000
_cell.length_c   1.000
_cell.angle_alpha   90.00
_cell.angle_beta   90.00
_cell.angle_gamma   90.00
#
_symmetry.space_group_name_H-M   'P 1'
#
loop_
_entity.id
_entity.type
_entity.pdbx_description
1 polymer ?
#
loop_
_entity_poly.entity_id
_entity_poly.type
_entity_poly.pdbx_seq_one_letter_code
_entity_poly.pdbx_strand_id
1 'polypeptide(L)'
;MRYDYNCLLVLLHCLNHRLELAVHDSIKYIGALNHFKSFIDSLYVLYNASSKNQNELRNVCNELDILFLKLGRVLDVCWVVSSWRAINAVWKTFPALCNHFCNAVNDSTKDSKTRNKSQETRN
;
A
#
# COMPACT_ATOMS: atom_id res chain seq x y z
N MET A 1 44.90 -3.86 -6.12
CA MET A 1 44.17 -2.62 -5.77
C MET A 1 42.72 -2.97 -5.43
N ARG A 2 42.45 -3.58 -4.26
CA ARG A 2 41.11 -4.02 -3.82
C ARG A 2 40.86 -3.63 -2.35
N TYR A 3 41.15 -2.39 -1.97
CA TYR A 3 40.97 -1.94 -0.58
C TYR A 3 40.03 -0.74 -0.38
N ASP A 4 39.60 -0.05 -1.45
CA ASP A 4 38.79 1.17 -1.29
C ASP A 4 37.27 0.97 -1.48
N TYR A 5 36.84 -0.17 -2.05
CA TYR A 5 35.41 -0.43 -2.32
C TYR A 5 34.55 -0.58 -1.05
N ASN A 6 35.12 -1.12 0.03
CA ASN A 6 34.39 -1.28 1.30
C ASN A 6 34.09 0.07 1.96
N CYS A 7 35.00 1.05 1.85
CA CYS A 7 34.80 2.37 2.45
C CYS A 7 33.66 3.14 1.74
N LEU A 8 33.62 3.07 0.40
CA LEU A 8 32.55 3.70 -0.39
C LEU A 8 31.17 3.10 -0.09
N LEU A 9 31.08 1.78 0.06
CA LEU A 9 29.82 1.10 0.39
C LEU A 9 29.31 1.50 1.79
N VAL A 10 30.20 1.60 2.78
CA VAL A 10 29.84 2.06 4.13
C VAL A 10 29.35 3.50 4.08
N LEU A 11 30.05 4.39 3.37
CA LEU A 11 29.62 5.79 3.21
C LEU A 11 28.25 5.90 2.56
N LEU A 12 28.02 5.17 1.46
CA LEU A 12 26.74 5.17 0.77
C LEU A 12 25.62 4.64 1.66
N HIS A 13 25.87 3.57 2.41
CA HIS A 13 24.91 3.01 3.37
C HIS A 13 24.55 4.02 4.47
N CYS A 14 25.56 4.68 5.07
CA CYS A 14 25.34 5.72 6.08
C CYS A 14 24.56 6.92 5.53
N LEU A 15 24.88 7.38 4.32
CA LEU A 15 24.15 8.47 3.65
C LEU A 15 22.69 8.08 3.40
N ASN A 16 22.44 6.87 2.92
CA ASN A 16 21.09 6.39 2.67
C ASN A 16 20.27 6.31 3.97
N HIS A 17 20.88 5.83 5.06
CA HIS A 17 20.24 5.79 6.38
C HIS A 17 19.95 7.20 6.92
N ARG A 18 20.89 8.15 6.77
CA ARG A 18 20.68 9.55 7.19
C ARG A 18 19.59 10.24 6.39
N LEU A 19 19.53 9.99 5.08
CA LEU A 19 18.45 10.49 4.23
C LEU A 19 17.10 9.89 4.65
N GLU A 20 17.08 8.60 4.97
CA GLU A 20 15.89 7.93 5.50
C GLU A 20 15.38 8.57 6.80
N LEU A 21 16.27 8.84 7.76
CA LEU A 21 15.93 9.54 9.00
C LEU A 21 15.42 10.97 8.73
N ALA A 22 16.13 11.76 7.92
CA ALA A 22 15.77 13.15 7.64
C ALA A 22 14.38 13.28 6.98
N VAL A 23 14.06 12.37 6.06
CA VAL A 23 12.73 12.36 5.44
C VAL A 23 11.67 11.84 6.40
N HIS A 24 11.95 10.80 7.19
CA HIS A 24 11.03 10.33 8.21
C HIS A 24 10.63 11.46 9.19
N ASP A 25 11.62 12.22 9.66
CA ASP A 25 11.38 13.38 10.52
C ASP A 25 10.52 14.43 9.82
N SER A 26 10.81 14.71 8.54
CA SER A 26 10.03 15.69 7.76
C SER A 26 8.56 15.26 7.58
N ILE A 27 8.31 13.97 7.30
CA ILE A 27 6.98 13.41 7.07
C ILE A 27 6.11 13.47 8.32
N LYS A 28 6.71 13.32 9.51
CA LYS A 28 6.00 13.37 10.80
C LYS A 28 5.17 14.64 10.98
N TYR A 29 5.63 15.76 10.42
CA TYR A 29 4.95 17.05 10.52
C TYR A 29 3.86 17.26 9.47
N ILE A 30 3.76 16.38 8.46
CA ILE A 30 2.79 16.48 7.38
C ILE A 30 1.61 15.55 7.68
N GLY A 31 0.59 16.06 8.38
CA GLY A 31 -0.58 15.28 8.77
C GLY A 31 -1.28 14.55 7.62
N ALA A 32 -1.30 15.14 6.41
CA ALA A 32 -1.86 14.51 5.21
C ALA A 32 -1.19 13.18 4.84
N LEU A 33 0.13 13.05 5.05
CA LEU A 33 0.86 11.82 4.77
C LEU A 33 0.52 10.71 5.77
N ASN A 34 0.18 11.05 7.01
CA ASN A 34 -0.30 10.08 7.99
C ASN A 34 -1.65 9.49 7.59
N HIS A 35 -2.58 10.32 7.11
CA HIS A 35 -3.86 9.84 6.58
C HIS A 35 -3.67 8.97 5.34
N PHE A 36 -2.81 9.40 4.42
CA PHE A 36 -2.48 8.60 3.24
C PHE A 36 -1.87 7.24 3.62
N LYS A 37 -0.91 7.22 4.54
CA LYS A 37 -0.32 5.98 5.06
C LYS A 37 -1.40 5.06 5.63
N SER A 38 -2.27 5.59 6.49
CA SER A 38 -3.37 4.83 7.09
C SER A 38 -4.31 4.23 6.04
N PHE A 39 -4.63 4.99 4.99
CA PHE A 39 -5.44 4.51 3.87
C PHE A 39 -4.78 3.34 3.14
N ILE A 40 -3.50 3.48 2.75
CA ILE A 40 -2.77 2.41 2.05
C ILE A 40 -2.60 1.17 2.94
N ASP A 41 -2.30 1.36 4.23
CA ASP A 41 -2.20 0.27 5.19
C ASP A 41 -3.56 -0.45 5.36
N SER A 42 -4.67 0.28 5.32
CA SER A 42 -6.01 -0.31 5.37
C SER A 42 -6.29 -1.18 4.14
N LEU A 43 -5.90 -0.73 2.94
CA LEU A 43 -5.98 -1.55 1.72
C LEU A 43 -5.11 -2.80 1.85
N TYR A 44 -3.88 -2.63 2.34
CA TYR A 44 -2.99 -3.76 2.58
C TYR A 44 -3.62 -4.79 3.51
N VAL A 45 -4.18 -4.37 4.65
CA VAL A 45 -4.85 -5.29 5.58
C VAL A 45 -6.06 -5.96 4.93
N LEU A 46 -6.93 -5.20 4.26
CA LEU A 46 -8.16 -5.71 3.65
C LEU A 46 -7.90 -6.85 2.65
N TYR A 47 -6.87 -6.69 1.82
CA TYR A 47 -6.53 -7.68 0.81
C TYR A 47 -5.52 -8.71 1.34
N ASN A 48 -4.53 -8.35 2.15
CA ASN A 48 -3.56 -9.33 2.66
C ASN A 48 -4.15 -10.28 3.71
N ALA A 49 -5.17 -9.87 4.47
CA ALA A 49 -5.79 -10.71 5.50
C ALA A 49 -6.81 -11.72 4.95
N SER A 50 -7.35 -11.51 3.74
CA SER A 50 -8.41 -12.35 3.16
C SER A 50 -8.06 -12.83 1.76
N SER A 51 -7.80 -14.13 1.61
CA SER A 51 -7.57 -14.77 0.31
C SER A 51 -8.78 -14.63 -0.62
N LYS A 52 -10.00 -14.60 -0.08
CA LYS A 52 -11.23 -14.33 -0.83
C LYS A 52 -11.20 -12.94 -1.48
N ASN A 53 -10.89 -11.90 -0.71
CA ASN A 53 -10.83 -10.53 -1.23
C ASN A 53 -9.74 -10.39 -2.30
N GLN A 54 -8.59 -11.05 -2.13
CA GLN A 54 -7.56 -11.06 -3.17
C GLN A 54 -8.02 -11.73 -4.45
N ASN A 55 -8.72 -12.86 -4.33
CA ASN A 55 -9.17 -13.59 -5.50
C ASN A 55 -10.26 -12.82 -6.26
N GLU A 56 -11.19 -12.20 -5.55
CA GLU A 56 -12.18 -11.30 -6.14
C GLU A 56 -11.52 -10.12 -6.86
N LEU A 57 -10.56 -9.43 -6.21
CA LEU A 57 -9.83 -8.34 -6.86
C LEU A 57 -9.03 -8.82 -8.07
N ARG A 58 -8.42 -10.00 -8.00
CA ARG A 58 -7.70 -10.60 -9.13
C ARG A 58 -8.65 -10.90 -10.30
N ASN A 59 -9.87 -11.36 -10.04
CA ASN A 59 -10.87 -11.58 -11.08
C ASN A 59 -11.25 -10.27 -11.76
N VAL A 60 -11.51 -9.21 -10.98
CA VAL A 60 -11.79 -7.86 -11.51
C VAL A 60 -10.59 -7.34 -12.32
N CYS A 61 -9.36 -7.56 -11.86
CA CYS A 61 -8.16 -7.24 -12.63
C CYS A 61 -8.12 -7.97 -13.97
N ASN A 62 -8.41 -9.28 -13.99
CA ASN A 62 -8.43 -10.07 -15.23
C ASN A 62 -9.54 -9.62 -16.20
N GLU A 63 -10.73 -9.25 -15.69
CA GLU A 63 -11.84 -8.73 -16.50
C GLU A 63 -11.49 -7.41 -17.18
N LEU A 64 -10.69 -6.57 -16.52
CA LEU A 64 -10.23 -5.27 -17.02
C LEU A 64 -8.90 -5.35 -17.78
N ASP A 65 -8.33 -6.54 -17.97
CA ASP A 65 -7.00 -6.78 -18.55
C ASP A 65 -5.88 -5.99 -17.84
N ILE A 66 -6.00 -5.86 -16.51
CA ILE A 66 -5.02 -5.19 -15.65
C ILE A 66 -4.16 -6.24 -14.96
N LEU A 67 -2.84 -6.05 -15.00
CA LEU A 67 -1.91 -6.89 -14.23
C LEU A 67 -2.18 -6.75 -12.73
N PHE A 68 -2.58 -7.86 -12.10
CA PHE A 68 -2.73 -7.92 -10.65
C PHE A 68 -1.38 -7.76 -9.94
N LEU A 69 -1.24 -6.69 -9.16
CA LEU A 69 -0.08 -6.44 -8.30
C LEU A 69 -0.50 -6.55 -6.84
N LYS A 70 0.27 -7.33 -6.05
CA LYS A 70 0.00 -7.45 -4.62
C LYS A 70 0.21 -6.11 -3.93
N LEU A 71 -0.81 -5.67 -3.19
CA LEU A 71 -0.72 -4.43 -2.42
C LEU A 71 0.28 -4.57 -1.28
N GLY A 72 1.01 -3.49 -1.01
CA GLY A 72 2.02 -3.41 0.03
C GLY A 72 1.75 -2.25 0.99
N ARG A 73 2.63 -2.11 1.98
CA ARG A 73 2.62 -0.98 2.93
C ARG A 73 3.54 0.14 2.46
N VAL A 74 3.27 1.36 2.92
CA VAL A 74 4.10 2.54 2.67
C VAL A 74 4.76 3.00 3.96
N LEU A 75 5.89 3.69 3.83
CA LEU A 75 6.66 4.23 4.96
C LEU A 75 7.11 3.13 5.95
N ASP A 76 7.40 1.95 5.42
CA ASP A 76 8.02 0.81 6.12
C ASP A 76 9.55 0.80 5.86
N VAL A 77 10.30 -0.20 6.33
CA VAL A 77 11.77 -0.27 6.16
C VAL A 77 12.21 -0.04 4.71
N CYS A 78 13.31 0.70 4.49
CA CYS A 78 13.77 1.12 3.14
C CYS A 78 12.68 1.92 2.39
N TRP A 79 12.06 2.87 3.09
CA TRP A 79 10.77 3.46 2.76
C TRP A 79 10.64 3.97 1.33
N VAL A 80 11.70 4.53 0.71
CA VAL A 80 11.62 5.04 -0.67
C VAL A 80 11.22 3.93 -1.64
N VAL A 81 11.93 2.80 -1.58
CA VAL A 81 11.73 1.68 -2.49
C VAL A 81 10.43 0.95 -2.16
N SER A 82 10.18 0.67 -0.87
CA SER A 82 8.97 -0.04 -0.45
C SER A 82 7.71 0.79 -0.73
N SER A 83 7.72 2.09 -0.42
CA SER A 83 6.59 2.99 -0.70
C SER A 83 6.36 3.15 -2.19
N TRP A 84 7.41 3.33 -2.99
CA TRP A 84 7.26 3.41 -4.45
C TRP A 84 6.58 2.16 -5.00
N ARG A 85 7.03 0.97 -4.59
CA ARG A 85 6.44 -0.31 -5.03
C ARG A 85 4.98 -0.43 -4.61
N ALA A 86 4.65 -0.08 -3.37
CA ALA A 86 3.28 -0.12 -2.86
C ALA A 86 2.36 0.88 -3.58
N ILE A 87 2.79 2.14 -3.73
CA ILE A 87 2.03 3.18 -4.42
C ILE A 87 1.83 2.81 -5.89
N ASN A 88 2.88 2.35 -6.57
CA ASN A 88 2.79 1.94 -7.98
C ASN A 88 1.86 0.73 -8.16
N ALA A 89 1.84 -0.21 -7.20
CA ALA A 89 0.90 -1.33 -7.22
C ALA A 89 -0.55 -0.84 -7.07
N VAL A 90 -0.81 0.06 -6.13
CA VAL A 90 -2.14 0.67 -5.93
C VAL A 90 -2.55 1.48 -7.16
N TRP A 91 -1.65 2.30 -7.72
CA TRP A 91 -1.92 3.12 -8.89
C TRP A 91 -2.32 2.29 -10.11
N LYS A 92 -1.56 1.22 -10.39
CA LYS A 92 -1.84 0.33 -11.53
C LYS A 92 -3.11 -0.50 -11.34
N THR A 93 -3.43 -0.88 -10.10
CA THR A 93 -4.65 -1.64 -9.79
C THR A 93 -5.84 -0.75 -9.41
N PHE A 94 -5.68 0.58 -9.46
CA PHE A 94 -6.68 1.55 -9.00
C PHE A 94 -8.05 1.39 -9.69
N PRO A 95 -8.16 1.23 -11.02
CA PRO A 95 -9.45 1.02 -11.67
C PRO A 95 -10.16 -0.25 -11.18
N ALA A 96 -9.40 -1.33 -10.95
CA ALA A 96 -9.92 -2.58 -10.43
C ALA A 96 -10.37 -2.46 -8.97
N LEU A 97 -9.63 -1.70 -8.14
CA LEU A 97 -10.03 -1.37 -6.78
C LEU A 97 -11.37 -0.60 -6.75
N CYS A 98 -11.50 0.43 -7.59
CA CYS A 98 -12.75 1.19 -7.70
C CYS A 98 -13.92 0.28 -8.10
N ASN A 99 -13.74 -0.57 -9.12
CA ASN A 99 -14.78 -1.50 -9.56
C ASN A 99 -15.15 -2.52 -8.45
N HIS A 100 -14.15 -3.11 -7.77
CA HIS A 100 -14.39 -4.03 -6.65
C HIS A 100 -15.18 -3.36 -5.50
N PHE A 101 -14.85 -2.12 -5.16
CA PHE A 101 -15.61 -1.37 -4.15
C PHE A 101 -17.02 -0.98 -4.60
N CYS A 102 -17.19 -0.54 -5.84
CA CYS A 102 -18.52 -0.25 -6.39
C CYS A 102 -19.41 -1.49 -6.37
N ASN A 103 -18.89 -2.64 -6.78
CA ASN A 103 -19.61 -3.91 -6.74
C ASN A 103 -19.93 -4.31 -5.30
N ALA A 104 -18.99 -4.14 -4.36
CA ALA A 104 -19.23 -4.42 -2.96
C ALA A 104 -20.30 -3.53 -2.32
N VAL A 105 -20.45 -2.28 -2.76
CA VAL A 105 -21.52 -1.37 -2.30
C VAL A 105 -22.88 -1.77 -2.86
N ASN A 106 -22.93 -2.23 -4.12
CA ASN A 106 -24.18 -2.62 -4.80
C ASN A 106 -24.65 -4.04 -4.43
N ASP A 107 -23.76 -4.86 -3.86
CA ASP A 107 -24.07 -6.22 -3.46
C ASP A 107 -25.04 -6.25 -2.25
N SER A 108 -26.33 -6.37 -2.58
CA SER A 108 -27.44 -6.38 -1.63
C SER A 108 -27.57 -7.70 -0.84
N THR A 109 -26.74 -8.70 -1.18
CA THR A 109 -26.80 -10.05 -0.58
C THR A 109 -25.90 -10.22 0.64
N LYS A 110 -25.01 -9.26 0.92
CA LYS A 110 -24.16 -9.29 2.12
C LYS A 110 -24.99 -8.98 3.36
N ASP A 111 -25.01 -9.95 4.27
CA ASP A 111 -25.72 -9.92 5.55
C ASP A 111 -25.54 -8.58 6.28
N SER A 112 -26.65 -8.04 6.79
CA SER A 112 -26.78 -6.76 7.49
C SER A 112 -25.72 -6.50 8.57
N LYS A 113 -25.19 -7.57 9.20
CA LYS A 113 -24.09 -7.49 10.18
C LYS A 113 -22.74 -7.09 9.59
N THR A 114 -22.43 -7.47 8.36
CA THR A 114 -21.15 -7.13 7.69
C THR A 114 -21.18 -5.69 7.17
N ARG A 115 -22.35 -5.19 6.76
CA ARG A 115 -22.54 -3.82 6.26
C ARG A 115 -22.33 -2.75 7.33
N ASN A 116 -22.78 -3.01 8.55
CA ASN A 116 -22.64 -2.06 9.68
C ASN A 116 -21.18 -1.84 10.09
N LYS A 117 -20.34 -2.87 10.03
CA LYS A 117 -18.91 -2.79 10.38
C LYS A 117 -18.10 -1.93 9.41
N SER A 118 -18.53 -1.84 8.14
CA SER A 118 -17.92 -0.96 7.13
C SER A 118 -18.44 0.49 7.20
N GLN A 119 -19.61 0.71 7.82
CA GLN A 119 -20.20 2.04 8.03
C GLN A 119 -19.72 2.67 9.35
N GLU A 120 -19.42 1.87 10.36
CA GLU A 120 -18.95 2.32 11.68
C GLU A 120 -17.54 2.91 11.67
N THR A 121 -16.69 2.52 10.71
CA THR A 121 -15.37 3.15 10.46
C THR A 121 -15.44 4.46 9.67
N ARG A 122 -16.65 4.95 9.36
CA ARG A 122 -16.90 6.18 8.59
C ARG A 122 -17.24 7.38 9.48
N ASN A 123 -17.35 7.19 10.80
CA ASN A 123 -17.57 8.22 11.81
C ASN A 123 -16.32 8.45 12.66
#